data_AF-A0A1V1V0T7-F1
#
_entry.id   AF-A0A1V1V0T7-F1
#
_cell.length_a   1.000
_cell.length_b   1.000
_cell.length_c   1.000
_cell.angle_alpha   90.00
_cell.angle_beta   90.00
_cell.angle_gamma   90.00
#
_symmetry.space_group_name_H-M   'P 1'
#
loop_
_entity.id
_entity.type
_entity.pdbx_description
1 polymer ?
#
loop_
_entity_poly.entity_id
_entity_poly.type
_entity_poly.pdbx_seq_one_letter_code
_entity_poly.pdbx_strand_id
1 'polypeptide(L)'
;MLMLHTAPGSCSRASHIALEEAGLDYQARYVDFARGDQRRPDFLAINPKGRVPALVTDRGVLTEGPAILAHVAALAPQARLAPTDPFDFARMQAFNLYLATTIHVAHAHGRRAARWSDDPAAQASMAAKVSENMGAGFDLIEAGLDGEWVMGDAYSVADPYLFVFSGWLASDGVDIARFPKVADHFQRMSRRSAVQRVLAWEAARAG
;
A
#
# COMPACT_ATOMS: atom_id res chain seq x y z
N MET A 1 17.34 -14.32 -4.50
CA MET A 1 15.93 -14.48 -4.93
C MET A 1 15.07 -13.66 -4.02
N LEU A 2 14.16 -12.84 -4.56
CA LEU A 2 13.26 -12.00 -3.76
C LEU A 2 12.10 -12.84 -3.19
N MET A 3 11.74 -12.62 -1.93
CA MET A 3 10.56 -13.23 -1.33
C MET A 3 9.72 -12.18 -0.60
N LEU A 4 8.50 -11.94 -1.09
CA LEU A 4 7.57 -10.98 -0.52
C LEU A 4 6.59 -11.69 0.41
N HIS A 5 6.60 -11.36 1.69
CA HIS A 5 5.52 -11.70 2.61
C HIS A 5 4.38 -10.68 2.49
N THR A 6 3.20 -11.16 2.11
CA THR A 6 2.03 -10.33 1.77
C THR A 6 0.73 -10.95 2.27
N ALA A 7 -0.27 -10.12 2.54
CA ALA A 7 -1.62 -10.54 2.92
C ALA A 7 -2.67 -9.88 1.99
N PRO A 8 -3.70 -10.63 1.52
CA PRO A 8 -4.77 -10.10 0.70
C PRO A 8 -5.43 -8.84 1.28
N GLY A 9 -5.72 -7.88 0.42
CA GLY A 9 -6.39 -6.63 0.80
C GLY A 9 -5.57 -5.67 1.67
N SER A 10 -4.34 -6.02 2.06
CA SER A 10 -3.51 -5.19 2.92
C SER A 10 -2.58 -4.25 2.13
N CYS A 11 -1.88 -3.35 2.83
CA CYS A 11 -0.94 -2.41 2.21
C CYS A 11 0.19 -3.10 1.41
N SER A 12 0.49 -4.38 1.69
CA SER A 12 1.52 -5.14 0.95
C SER A 12 1.14 -5.43 -0.50
N ARG A 13 -0.14 -5.29 -0.87
CA ARG A 13 -0.60 -5.38 -2.26
C ARG A 13 0.16 -4.40 -3.16
N ALA A 14 0.51 -3.21 -2.68
CA ALA A 14 1.26 -2.22 -3.45
C ALA A 14 2.65 -2.76 -3.84
N SER A 15 3.38 -3.36 -2.88
CA SER A 15 4.67 -3.99 -3.15
C SER A 15 4.56 -5.20 -4.07
N HIS A 16 3.47 -5.97 -3.96
CA HIS A 16 3.21 -7.11 -4.82
C HIS A 16 2.99 -6.67 -6.28
N ILE A 17 2.17 -5.63 -6.49
CA ILE A 17 1.95 -5.02 -7.81
C ILE A 17 3.27 -4.46 -8.34
N ALA A 18 4.06 -3.76 -7.52
CA ALA A 18 5.33 -3.19 -7.98
C ALA A 18 6.32 -4.27 -8.46
N LEU A 19 6.40 -5.43 -7.80
CA LEU A 19 7.24 -6.55 -8.25
C LEU A 19 6.77 -7.11 -9.60
N GLU A 20 5.45 -7.22 -9.80
CA GLU A 20 4.85 -7.62 -11.07
C GLU A 20 5.10 -6.62 -12.21
N GLU A 21 4.99 -5.32 -11.94
CA GLU A 21 5.27 -4.25 -12.90
C GLU A 21 6.77 -4.16 -13.24
N ALA A 22 7.63 -4.48 -12.28
CA ALA A 22 9.08 -4.52 -12.47
C ALA A 22 9.54 -5.71 -13.31
N GLY A 23 8.69 -6.74 -13.49
CA GLY A 23 9.06 -7.98 -14.16
C GLY A 23 10.20 -8.73 -13.45
N LEU A 24 10.32 -8.57 -12.12
CA LEU A 24 11.36 -9.21 -11.33
C LEU A 24 10.96 -10.64 -10.98
N ASP A 25 11.94 -11.54 -10.87
CA ASP A 25 11.72 -12.88 -10.32
C ASP A 25 11.58 -12.81 -8.79
N TYR A 26 10.44 -13.26 -8.28
CA TYR A 26 10.15 -13.29 -6.84
C TYR A 26 9.21 -14.43 -6.45
N GLN A 27 9.13 -14.71 -5.15
CA GLN A 27 8.11 -15.58 -4.57
C GLN A 27 7.21 -14.77 -3.62
N ALA A 28 5.88 -14.84 -3.82
CA ALA A 28 4.92 -14.33 -2.85
C ALA A 28 4.60 -15.37 -1.77
N ARG A 29 4.77 -15.00 -0.49
CA ARG A 29 4.40 -15.79 0.68
C ARG A 29 3.16 -15.17 1.32
N TYR A 30 2.12 -15.97 1.43
CA TYR A 30 0.88 -15.59 2.11
C TYR A 30 1.09 -15.56 3.62
N VAL A 31 0.64 -14.48 4.27
CA VAL A 31 0.54 -14.36 5.72
C VAL A 31 -0.94 -14.26 6.10
N ASP A 32 -1.47 -15.27 6.76
CA ASP A 32 -2.88 -15.33 7.15
C ASP A 32 -3.13 -14.56 8.45
N PHE A 33 -3.82 -13.42 8.31
CA PHE A 33 -4.17 -12.58 9.45
C PHE A 33 -5.28 -13.15 10.33
N ALA A 34 -6.16 -14.00 9.79
CA ALA A 34 -7.22 -14.65 10.56
C ALA A 34 -6.64 -15.76 11.45
N ARG A 35 -5.61 -16.47 10.96
CA ARG A 35 -4.84 -17.46 11.75
C ARG A 35 -3.79 -16.84 12.65
N GLY A 36 -3.56 -15.53 12.55
CA GLY A 36 -2.56 -14.81 13.34
C GLY A 36 -1.12 -15.14 12.94
N ASP A 37 -0.87 -15.57 11.71
CA ASP A 37 0.47 -15.98 11.25
C ASP A 37 1.50 -14.85 11.41
N GLN A 38 1.08 -13.59 11.30
CA GLN A 38 1.93 -12.41 11.52
C GLN A 38 2.45 -12.25 12.96
N ARG A 39 1.95 -13.07 13.90
CA ARG A 39 2.35 -13.08 15.32
C ARG A 39 3.14 -14.33 15.69
N ARG A 40 3.31 -15.28 14.77
CA ARG A 40 4.00 -16.53 15.05
C ARG A 40 5.53 -16.32 15.05
N PRO A 41 6.28 -17.12 15.82
CA PRO A 41 7.73 -16.93 15.98
C PRO A 41 8.52 -16.96 14.66
N ASP A 42 8.09 -17.78 13.70
CA ASP A 42 8.69 -17.89 12.37
C ASP A 42 8.58 -16.59 11.58
N PHE A 43 7.40 -15.95 11.56
CA PHE A 43 7.24 -14.65 10.90
C PHE A 43 7.89 -13.52 11.70
N LEU A 44 7.85 -13.55 13.02
CA LEU A 44 8.50 -12.54 13.86
C LEU A 44 10.03 -12.57 13.76
N ALA A 45 10.62 -13.72 13.46
CA ALA A 45 12.04 -13.82 13.12
C ALA A 45 12.40 -13.08 11.80
N ILE A 46 11.43 -12.92 10.90
CA ILE A 46 11.58 -12.17 9.64
C ILE A 46 11.28 -10.68 9.85
N ASN A 47 10.13 -10.37 10.46
CA ASN A 47 9.74 -9.02 10.79
C ASN A 47 9.22 -8.94 12.24
N PRO A 48 10.05 -8.48 13.19
CA PRO A 48 9.68 -8.36 14.61
C PRO A 48 8.47 -7.44 14.85
N LYS A 49 8.13 -6.55 13.91
CA LYS A 49 6.94 -5.69 13.99
C LYS A 49 5.63 -6.46 13.80
N GLY A 50 5.70 -7.68 13.25
CA GLY A 50 4.55 -8.53 12.94
C GLY A 50 3.60 -7.89 11.93
N ARG A 51 4.16 -7.30 10.86
CA ARG A 51 3.42 -6.62 9.78
C ARG A 51 3.88 -7.07 8.40
N VAL A 52 3.00 -6.98 7.43
CA VAL A 52 3.34 -7.02 6.00
C VAL A 52 3.29 -5.58 5.45
N PRO A 53 4.00 -5.27 4.35
CA PRO A 53 4.95 -6.13 3.63
C PRO A 53 6.26 -6.37 4.38
N ALA A 54 6.89 -7.52 4.11
CA ALA A 54 8.31 -7.76 4.36
C ALA A 54 8.93 -8.40 3.11
N LEU A 55 10.01 -7.83 2.61
CA LEU A 55 10.72 -8.32 1.42
C LEU A 55 12.06 -8.90 1.85
N VAL A 56 12.21 -10.22 1.76
CA VAL A 56 13.49 -10.90 1.97
C VAL A 56 14.30 -10.82 0.68
N THR A 57 15.54 -10.37 0.81
CA THR A 57 16.54 -10.28 -0.26
C THR A 57 17.78 -11.11 0.11
N ASP A 58 18.75 -11.17 -0.78
CA ASP A 58 20.08 -11.74 -0.53
C ASP A 58 20.88 -10.96 0.52
N ARG A 59 20.57 -9.67 0.71
CA ARG A 59 21.25 -8.76 1.65
C ARG A 59 20.54 -8.62 3.00
N GLY A 60 19.37 -9.22 3.18
CA GLY A 60 18.58 -9.14 4.41
C GLY A 60 17.11 -8.83 4.14
N VAL A 61 16.40 -8.39 5.17
CA VAL A 61 14.96 -8.13 5.10
C VAL A 61 14.69 -6.62 5.05
N LEU A 62 13.95 -6.18 4.04
CA LEU A 62 13.37 -4.83 3.98
C LEU A 62 11.93 -4.85 4.49
N THR A 63 11.58 -3.81 5.23
CA THR A 63 10.23 -3.55 5.74
C THR A 63 9.90 -2.08 5.50
N GLU A 64 8.64 -1.70 5.68
CA GLU A 64 8.04 -0.43 5.26
C GLU A 64 7.74 -0.37 3.75
N GLY A 65 6.47 -0.06 3.43
CA GLY A 65 5.97 0.00 2.06
C GLY A 65 6.78 0.93 1.17
N PRO A 66 6.96 2.22 1.52
CA PRO A 66 7.75 3.17 0.71
C PRO A 66 9.20 2.72 0.46
N ALA A 67 9.84 2.07 1.44
CA ALA A 67 11.20 1.58 1.30
C ALA A 67 11.28 0.41 0.31
N ILE A 68 10.34 -0.54 0.41
CA ILE A 68 10.25 -1.68 -0.52
C ILE A 68 9.91 -1.19 -1.94
N LEU A 69 8.97 -0.26 -2.08
CA LEU A 69 8.60 0.32 -3.39
C LEU A 69 9.79 1.00 -4.06
N ALA A 70 10.52 1.85 -3.32
CA ALA A 70 11.74 2.49 -3.82
C ALA A 70 12.82 1.46 -4.21
N HIS A 71 13.00 0.41 -3.41
CA HIS A 71 13.96 -0.64 -3.71
C HIS A 71 13.60 -1.41 -4.99
N VAL A 72 12.33 -1.77 -5.17
CA VAL A 72 11.85 -2.45 -6.39
C VAL A 72 12.07 -1.59 -7.63
N ALA A 73 11.77 -0.29 -7.57
CA ALA A 73 12.05 0.63 -8.68
C ALA A 73 13.55 0.70 -9.00
N ALA A 74 14.41 0.71 -7.99
CA ALA A 74 15.86 0.74 -8.16
C ALA A 74 16.43 -0.57 -8.74
N LEU A 75 15.82 -1.72 -8.48
CA LEU A 75 16.22 -3.01 -9.05
C LEU A 75 15.82 -3.16 -10.53
N ALA A 76 14.83 -2.40 -11.00
CA ALA A 76 14.31 -2.49 -12.38
C ALA A 76 14.26 -1.10 -13.06
N PRO A 77 15.42 -0.43 -13.26
CA PRO A 77 15.45 0.89 -13.89
C PRO A 77 14.82 0.92 -15.30
N GLN A 78 14.89 -0.19 -16.04
CA GLN A 78 14.27 -0.37 -17.35
C GLN A 78 12.74 -0.29 -17.31
N ALA A 79 12.11 -0.63 -16.18
CA ALA A 79 10.66 -0.53 -16.00
C ALA A 79 10.21 0.91 -15.71
N ARG A 80 11.14 1.83 -15.44
CA ARG A 80 10.90 3.27 -15.22
C ARG A 80 9.83 3.54 -14.15
N LEU A 81 9.89 2.78 -13.05
CA LEU A 81 8.89 2.85 -11.96
C LEU A 81 9.13 3.98 -10.95
N ALA A 82 10.14 4.83 -11.17
CA ALA A 82 10.39 6.01 -10.36
C ALA A 82 11.13 7.07 -11.20
N PRO A 83 10.97 8.36 -10.89
CA PRO A 83 11.81 9.42 -11.47
C PRO A 83 13.29 9.18 -11.19
N THR A 84 14.15 9.53 -12.15
CA THR A 84 15.62 9.50 -11.99
C THR A 84 16.17 10.83 -11.48
N ASP A 85 15.45 11.94 -11.68
CA ASP A 85 15.78 13.22 -11.09
C ASP A 85 15.64 13.14 -9.55
N PRO A 86 16.66 13.57 -8.77
CA PRO A 86 16.62 13.45 -7.31
C PRO A 86 15.46 14.22 -6.65
N PHE A 87 15.07 15.36 -7.19
CA PHE A 87 14.00 16.18 -6.62
C PHE A 87 12.63 15.57 -6.92
N ASP A 88 12.39 15.11 -8.15
CA ASP A 88 11.14 14.43 -8.49
C ASP A 88 11.02 13.07 -7.78
N PHE A 89 12.12 12.35 -7.58
CA PHE A 89 12.13 11.17 -6.72
C PHE A 89 11.75 11.51 -5.28
N ALA A 90 12.29 12.60 -4.72
CA ALA A 90 11.93 13.07 -3.39
C ALA A 90 10.45 13.47 -3.29
N ARG A 91 9.87 14.08 -4.34
CA ARG A 91 8.43 14.38 -4.40
C ARG A 91 7.58 13.11 -4.40
N MET A 92 7.94 12.10 -5.18
CA MET A 92 7.28 10.80 -5.16
C MET A 92 7.35 10.16 -3.76
N GLN A 93 8.52 10.23 -3.12
CA GLN A 93 8.69 9.71 -1.76
C GLN A 93 7.89 10.49 -0.73
N ALA A 94 7.78 11.81 -0.85
CA ALA A 94 6.93 12.62 0.01
C ALA A 94 5.46 12.22 -0.09
N PHE A 95 4.96 11.95 -1.30
CA PHE A 95 3.61 11.42 -1.51
C PHE A 95 3.43 10.03 -0.88
N ASN A 96 4.35 9.09 -1.13
CA ASN A 96 4.32 7.76 -0.53
C ASN A 96 4.35 7.81 1.01
N LEU A 97 5.12 8.74 1.58
CA LEU A 97 5.19 8.93 3.02
C LEU A 97 3.90 9.53 3.56
N TYR A 98 3.28 10.50 2.87
CA TYR A 98 1.96 11.01 3.26
C TYR A 98 0.92 9.88 3.32
N LEU A 99 0.90 8.99 2.33
CA LEU A 99 0.05 7.81 2.36
C LEU A 99 0.37 6.90 3.55
N ALA A 100 1.65 6.63 3.81
CA ALA A 100 2.08 5.73 4.88
C ALA A 100 1.83 6.28 6.30
N THR A 101 2.06 7.58 6.51
CA THR A 101 2.08 8.19 7.84
C THR A 101 0.77 8.89 8.19
N THR A 102 -0.05 9.24 7.20
CA THR A 102 -1.31 9.97 7.39
C THR A 102 -2.50 9.11 7.01
N ILE A 103 -2.60 8.71 5.74
CA ILE A 103 -3.78 7.98 5.24
C ILE A 103 -3.88 6.59 5.87
N HIS A 104 -2.80 5.81 5.84
CA HIS A 104 -2.79 4.48 6.41
C HIS A 104 -2.97 4.51 7.93
N VAL A 105 -2.46 5.55 8.60
CA VAL A 105 -2.66 5.73 10.05
C VAL A 105 -4.12 6.05 10.35
N ALA A 106 -4.77 6.93 9.58
CA ALA A 106 -6.20 7.21 9.71
C ALA A 106 -7.03 5.92 9.56
N HIS A 107 -6.82 5.15 8.49
CA HIS A 107 -7.46 3.83 8.31
C HIS A 107 -7.21 2.89 9.50
N ALA A 108 -5.98 2.83 10.00
CA ALA A 108 -5.60 1.93 11.08
C ALA A 108 -6.29 2.26 12.42
N HIS A 109 -6.73 3.50 12.66
CA HIS A 109 -7.54 3.83 13.84
C HIS A 109 -8.90 3.11 13.85
N GLY A 110 -9.49 2.80 12.70
CA GLY A 110 -10.74 2.04 12.63
C GLY A 110 -10.56 0.55 12.87
N ARG A 111 -9.52 -0.04 12.30
CA ARG A 111 -9.31 -1.49 12.30
C ARG A 111 -8.41 -1.99 13.44
N ARG A 112 -7.57 -1.11 13.99
CA ARG A 112 -6.43 -1.45 14.87
C ARG A 112 -6.26 -0.44 16.01
N ALA A 113 -7.36 0.19 16.46
CA ALA A 113 -7.41 1.15 17.56
C ALA A 113 -6.66 0.69 18.83
N ALA A 114 -6.70 -0.62 19.13
CA ALA A 114 -5.97 -1.25 20.25
C ALA A 114 -4.44 -1.05 20.22
N ARG A 115 -3.86 -0.55 19.13
CA ARG A 115 -2.45 -0.15 19.10
C ARG A 115 -2.17 1.14 19.87
N TRP A 116 -3.18 1.95 20.14
CA TRP A 116 -3.06 3.26 20.79
C TRP A 116 -3.81 3.36 22.12
N SER A 117 -4.82 2.53 22.35
CA SER A 117 -5.56 2.53 23.61
C SER A 117 -6.19 1.18 23.89
N ASP A 118 -6.14 0.72 25.14
CA ASP A 118 -6.89 -0.45 25.62
C ASP A 118 -8.33 -0.10 26.06
N ASP A 119 -8.69 1.20 26.15
CA ASP A 119 -10.02 1.66 26.51
C ASP A 119 -11.00 1.57 25.32
N PRO A 120 -12.09 0.77 25.40
CA PRO A 120 -13.08 0.65 24.35
C PRO A 120 -13.73 1.98 23.93
N ALA A 121 -13.94 2.92 24.87
CA ALA A 121 -14.55 4.21 24.55
C ALA A 121 -13.61 5.09 23.71
N ALA A 122 -12.33 5.14 24.07
CA ALA A 122 -11.30 5.79 23.27
C ALA A 122 -11.15 5.14 21.88
N GLN A 123 -11.20 3.81 21.80
CA GLN A 123 -11.15 3.09 20.51
C GLN A 123 -12.33 3.44 19.61
N ALA A 124 -13.55 3.48 20.16
CA ALA A 124 -14.76 3.87 19.41
C ALA A 124 -14.68 5.34 18.95
N SER A 125 -14.17 6.24 19.80
CA SER A 125 -13.96 7.65 19.44
C SER A 125 -12.97 7.81 18.28
N MET A 126 -11.84 7.09 18.30
CA MET A 126 -10.87 7.08 17.20
C MET A 126 -11.47 6.52 15.90
N ALA A 127 -12.23 5.42 16.00
CA ALA A 127 -12.91 4.83 14.84
C ALA A 127 -13.94 5.77 14.20
N ALA A 128 -14.67 6.56 15.00
CA ALA A 128 -15.64 7.53 14.51
C ALA A 128 -15.01 8.65 13.66
N LYS A 129 -13.71 8.95 13.85
CA LYS A 129 -12.97 9.96 13.06
C LYS A 129 -12.46 9.44 11.72
N VAL A 130 -12.53 8.14 11.44
CA VAL A 130 -11.89 7.53 10.26
C VAL A 130 -12.44 8.10 8.96
N SER A 131 -13.76 8.12 8.77
CA SER A 131 -14.38 8.63 7.53
C SER A 131 -14.02 10.10 7.27
N GLU A 132 -14.04 10.94 8.31
CA GLU A 132 -13.65 12.35 8.20
C GLU A 132 -12.16 12.51 7.84
N ASN A 133 -11.27 11.81 8.55
CA ASN A 133 -9.83 11.91 8.33
C ASN A 133 -9.41 11.34 6.97
N MET A 134 -9.99 10.22 6.55
CA MET A 134 -9.79 9.64 5.22
C MET A 134 -10.31 10.60 4.16
N GLY A 135 -11.52 11.15 4.34
CA GLY A 135 -12.11 12.12 3.43
C GLY A 135 -11.23 13.35 3.23
N ALA A 136 -10.81 14.00 4.33
CA ALA A 136 -9.92 15.17 4.29
C ALA A 136 -8.57 14.83 3.67
N GLY A 137 -8.03 13.64 3.97
CA GLY A 137 -6.78 13.18 3.40
C GLY A 137 -6.84 13.00 1.88
N PHE A 138 -7.97 12.51 1.37
CA PHE A 138 -8.22 12.33 -0.06
C PHE A 138 -8.64 13.62 -0.77
N ASP A 139 -9.23 14.62 -0.10
CA ASP A 139 -9.41 15.96 -0.69
C ASP A 139 -8.06 16.55 -1.12
N LEU A 140 -7.02 16.39 -0.28
CA LEU A 140 -5.67 16.87 -0.60
C LEU A 140 -5.06 16.11 -1.78
N ILE A 141 -5.27 14.79 -1.84
CA ILE A 141 -4.79 13.96 -2.94
C ILE A 141 -5.49 14.35 -4.24
N GLU A 142 -6.81 14.47 -4.23
CA GLU A 142 -7.63 14.88 -5.38
C GLU A 142 -7.20 16.26 -5.91
N ALA A 143 -6.93 17.20 -5.02
CA ALA A 143 -6.46 18.53 -5.38
C ALA A 143 -5.06 18.52 -6.02
N GLY A 144 -4.18 17.61 -5.60
CA GLY A 144 -2.79 17.52 -6.07
C GLY A 144 -2.54 16.58 -7.26
N LEU A 145 -3.53 15.78 -7.67
CA LEU A 145 -3.42 14.95 -8.87
C LEU A 145 -3.64 15.81 -10.12
N ASP A 146 -2.60 16.01 -10.92
CA ASP A 146 -2.64 16.87 -12.12
C ASP A 146 -2.35 16.12 -13.43
N GLY A 147 -2.32 14.79 -13.41
CA GLY A 147 -2.09 13.95 -14.59
C GLY A 147 -2.72 12.57 -14.50
N GLU A 148 -2.36 11.71 -15.45
CA GLU A 148 -2.89 10.34 -15.55
C GLU A 148 -2.49 9.46 -14.34
N TRP A 149 -1.32 9.73 -13.79
CA TRP A 149 -0.66 9.00 -12.71
C TRP A 149 -0.27 9.96 -11.58
N VAL A 150 0.15 9.40 -10.45
CA VAL A 150 0.53 10.20 -9.26
C VAL A 150 1.63 11.22 -9.57
N MET A 151 2.57 10.88 -10.45
CA MET A 151 3.69 11.75 -10.84
C MET A 151 3.44 12.49 -12.16
N GLY A 152 2.17 12.77 -12.51
CA GLY A 152 1.79 13.41 -13.76
C GLY A 152 1.52 12.38 -14.85
N ASP A 153 2.20 12.47 -15.99
CA ASP A 153 1.99 11.55 -17.11
C ASP A 153 2.79 10.24 -17.00
N ALA A 154 3.69 10.14 -16.02
CA ALA A 154 4.55 8.99 -15.82
C ALA A 154 4.04 8.08 -14.70
N TYR A 155 3.81 6.80 -15.04
CA TYR A 155 3.54 5.75 -14.07
C TYR A 155 4.73 5.54 -13.11
N SER A 156 4.44 5.27 -11.84
CA SER A 156 5.43 5.05 -10.80
C SER A 156 4.96 4.07 -9.73
N VAL A 157 5.86 3.69 -8.82
CA VAL A 157 5.52 2.89 -7.64
C VAL A 157 4.58 3.59 -6.65
N ALA A 158 4.34 4.90 -6.80
CA ALA A 158 3.32 5.60 -6.01
C ALA A 158 1.89 5.23 -6.44
N ASP A 159 1.69 4.80 -7.69
CA ASP A 159 0.38 4.44 -8.23
C ASP A 159 -0.20 3.16 -7.62
N PRO A 160 0.55 2.04 -7.51
CA PRO A 160 0.12 0.88 -6.70
C PRO A 160 -0.23 1.25 -5.27
N TYR A 161 0.47 2.23 -4.68
CA TYR A 161 0.26 2.56 -3.28
C TYR A 161 -1.02 3.37 -3.09
N LEU A 162 -1.25 4.38 -3.92
CA LEU A 162 -2.53 5.10 -3.95
C LEU A 162 -3.69 4.15 -4.25
N PHE A 163 -3.55 3.28 -5.24
CA PHE A 163 -4.58 2.31 -5.62
C PHE A 163 -5.08 1.48 -4.43
N VAL A 164 -4.17 1.01 -3.58
CA VAL A 164 -4.54 0.23 -2.39
C VAL A 164 -5.39 1.05 -1.43
N PHE A 165 -4.99 2.28 -1.11
CA PHE A 165 -5.72 3.12 -0.17
C PHE A 165 -7.05 3.62 -0.74
N SER A 166 -7.10 3.94 -2.04
CA SER A 166 -8.36 4.25 -2.74
C SER A 166 -9.35 3.08 -2.63
N GLY A 167 -8.87 1.85 -2.71
CA GLY A 167 -9.67 0.65 -2.54
C GLY A 167 -10.22 0.43 -1.12
N TRP A 168 -9.75 1.16 -0.11
CA TRP A 168 -10.23 1.05 1.26
C TRP A 168 -11.32 2.07 1.62
N LEU A 169 -11.46 3.15 0.84
CA LEU A 169 -12.40 4.26 1.08
C LEU A 169 -13.81 3.79 1.42
N ALA A 170 -14.36 2.88 0.61
CA ALA A 170 -15.71 2.36 0.83
C ALA A 170 -15.85 1.67 2.19
N SER A 171 -14.83 0.91 2.61
CA SER A 171 -14.83 0.22 3.91
C SER A 171 -14.63 1.16 5.11
N ASP A 172 -14.15 2.37 4.83
CA ASP A 172 -13.95 3.46 5.79
C ASP A 172 -15.11 4.48 5.77
N GLY A 173 -16.19 4.18 5.05
CA GLY A 173 -17.38 5.02 4.99
C GLY A 173 -17.21 6.27 4.12
N VAL A 174 -16.33 6.23 3.13
CA VAL A 174 -16.11 7.34 2.18
C VAL A 174 -16.42 6.86 0.77
N ASP A 175 -17.30 7.59 0.08
CA ASP A 175 -17.59 7.35 -1.34
C ASP A 175 -16.47 7.91 -2.22
N ILE A 176 -15.83 7.04 -3.01
CA ILE A 176 -14.78 7.42 -3.95
C ILE A 176 -15.28 8.38 -5.03
N ALA A 177 -16.59 8.41 -5.33
CA ALA A 177 -17.17 9.33 -6.31
C ALA A 177 -17.02 10.82 -5.92
N ARG A 178 -16.73 11.12 -4.65
CA ARG A 178 -16.36 12.47 -4.19
C ARG A 178 -15.03 12.96 -4.77
N PHE A 179 -14.17 12.04 -5.23
CA PHE A 179 -12.83 12.31 -5.74
C PHE A 179 -12.70 11.84 -7.19
N PRO A 180 -13.22 12.59 -8.18
CA PRO A 180 -13.25 12.14 -9.57
C PRO A 180 -11.89 11.71 -10.15
N LYS A 181 -10.80 12.43 -9.86
CA LYS A 181 -9.46 12.07 -10.36
C LYS A 181 -8.94 10.80 -9.70
N VAL A 182 -9.15 10.65 -8.38
CA VAL A 182 -8.81 9.42 -7.66
C VAL A 182 -9.64 8.23 -8.15
N ALA A 183 -10.93 8.42 -8.42
CA ALA A 183 -11.81 7.39 -8.96
C ALA A 183 -11.36 6.92 -10.34
N ASP A 184 -11.00 7.86 -11.23
CA ASP A 184 -10.45 7.57 -12.56
C ASP A 184 -9.10 6.84 -12.47
N HIS A 185 -8.19 7.32 -11.60
CA HIS A 185 -6.91 6.64 -11.31
C HIS A 185 -7.13 5.19 -10.83
N PHE A 186 -8.06 4.99 -9.90
CA PHE A 186 -8.39 3.66 -9.39
C PHE A 186 -8.91 2.73 -10.49
N GLN A 187 -9.80 3.22 -11.36
CA GLN A 187 -10.29 2.46 -12.50
C GLN A 187 -9.18 2.10 -13.49
N ARG A 188 -8.32 3.07 -13.82
CA ARG A 188 -7.15 2.84 -14.68
C ARG A 188 -6.21 1.80 -14.10
N MET A 189 -5.87 1.90 -12.82
CA MET A 189 -5.05 0.93 -12.11
C MET A 189 -5.68 -0.47 -12.12
N SER A 190 -6.99 -0.59 -11.89
CA SER A 190 -7.68 -1.88 -11.89
C SER A 190 -7.61 -2.65 -13.21
N ARG A 191 -7.37 -1.95 -14.33
CA ARG A 191 -7.23 -2.54 -15.68
C ARG A 191 -5.81 -2.97 -16.01
N ARG A 192 -4.81 -2.65 -15.18
CA ARG A 192 -3.41 -3.06 -15.41
C ARG A 192 -3.24 -4.56 -15.21
N SER A 193 -2.47 -5.20 -16.09
CA SER A 193 -2.28 -6.65 -16.06
C SER A 193 -1.61 -7.13 -14.77
N ALA A 194 -0.64 -6.38 -14.24
CA ALA A 194 0.00 -6.67 -12.95
C ALA A 194 -1.00 -6.65 -11.80
N VAL A 195 -1.89 -5.65 -11.77
CA VAL A 195 -2.94 -5.54 -10.76
C VAL A 195 -3.90 -6.73 -10.85
N GLN A 196 -4.34 -7.10 -12.05
CA GLN A 196 -5.21 -8.26 -12.26
C GLN A 196 -4.56 -9.57 -11.80
N ARG A 197 -3.27 -9.79 -12.08
CA ARG A 197 -2.53 -10.97 -11.62
C ARG A 197 -2.45 -11.03 -10.09
N VAL A 198 -2.15 -9.90 -9.44
CA VAL A 198 -2.11 -9.82 -7.97
C VAL A 198 -3.49 -10.07 -7.36
N LEU A 199 -4.55 -9.47 -7.90
CA LEU A 199 -5.92 -9.69 -7.41
C LEU A 199 -6.36 -11.14 -7.59
N ALA A 200 -6.00 -11.80 -8.69
CA ALA A 200 -6.26 -13.22 -8.90
C ALA A 200 -5.48 -14.09 -7.90
N TRP A 201 -4.21 -13.77 -7.63
CA TRP A 201 -3.40 -14.45 -6.62
C TRP A 201 -4.01 -14.33 -5.22
N GLU A 202 -4.53 -13.15 -4.88
CA GLU A 202 -5.18 -12.89 -3.60
C GLU A 202 -6.52 -13.62 -3.48
N ALA A 203 -7.35 -13.60 -4.53
CA ALA A 203 -8.64 -14.27 -4.56
C ALA A 203 -8.51 -15.79 -4.33
N ALA A 204 -7.46 -16.41 -4.85
CA ALA A 204 -7.17 -17.83 -4.63
C ALA A 204 -6.82 -18.19 -3.17
N ARG A 205 -6.69 -17.21 -2.27
CA ARG A 205 -6.33 -17.36 -0.85
C ARG A 205 -7.35 -16.71 0.09
N ALA A 206 -8.46 -16.20 -0.44
CA ALA A 206 -9.51 -15.54 0.33
C ALA A 206 -10.60 -16.50 0.84
N GLY A 207 -10.32 -17.81 0.84
CA GLY A 207 -11.16 -18.87 1.43
C GLY A 207 -10.53 -19.46 2.67
#